data_AF-A0A8K0LZ59-F1
#
_entry.id   AF-A0A8K0LZ59-F1
#
_cell.length_a   1.000
_cell.length_b   1.000
_cell.length_c   1.000
_cell.angle_alpha   90.00
_cell.angle_beta   90.00
_cell.angle_gamma   90.00
#
_symmetry.space_group_name_H-M   'P 1'
#
loop_
_entity.id
_entity.type
_entity.pdbx_description
1 polymer ?
#
loop_
_entity_poly.entity_id
_entity_poly.type
_entity_poly.pdbx_seq_one_letter_code
_entity_poly.pdbx_strand_id
1 'polypeptide(L)'
;MGCRPCWLLYGAAEARHSWYRCPRLEGTEGRGAEGIEAAAAAEGELYIPSFADAMQFQSGIRYQGGRQGQCLSCFYCHLSQALCPEGYKDQGRSCRYKHIVLPLAFIAFTQPPIWAWMEKEIVKRALRDKRDYQNWLGQQHRQLVGGVEMTNAMALFSWLIQQQQEEGS
;
A
#
# COMPACT_ATOMS: atom_id res chain seq x y z
N MET A 1 -10.37 2.21 -15.82
CA MET A 1 -9.97 1.15 -14.87
C MET A 1 -10.89 1.22 -13.67
N GLY A 2 -11.41 0.08 -13.23
CA GLY A 2 -12.25 -0.02 -12.03
C GLY A 2 -11.49 0.27 -10.73
N CYS A 3 -12.22 0.62 -9.67
CA CYS A 3 -11.69 0.89 -8.34
C CYS A 3 -11.14 -0.38 -7.70
N ARG A 4 -9.82 -0.57 -7.83
CA ARG A 4 -9.09 -1.71 -7.27
C ARG A 4 -9.21 -1.82 -5.75
N PRO A 5 -9.21 -0.73 -4.96
CA PRO A 5 -9.49 -0.82 -3.53
C PRO A 5 -10.85 -1.48 -3.22
N CYS A 6 -11.94 -1.06 -3.89
CA CYS A 6 -13.24 -1.68 -3.67
C CYS A 6 -13.30 -3.16 -4.03
N TRP A 7 -12.59 -3.54 -5.10
CA TRP A 7 -12.50 -4.95 -5.49
C TRP A 7 -11.72 -5.78 -4.46
N LEU A 8 -10.54 -5.30 -4.04
CA LEU A 8 -9.63 -6.04 -3.17
C LEU A 8 -10.08 -6.10 -1.72
N LEU A 9 -10.78 -5.06 -1.24
CA LEU A 9 -11.02 -4.86 0.19
C LEU A 9 -12.47 -5.04 0.60
N TYR A 10 -13.40 -4.89 -0.34
CA TYR A 10 -14.83 -5.09 -0.09
C TYR A 10 -15.42 -6.21 -0.94
N GLY A 11 -14.59 -6.99 -1.64
CA GLY A 11 -15.04 -8.11 -2.46
C GLY A 11 -16.04 -7.71 -3.56
N ALA A 12 -16.02 -6.44 -4.00
CA ALA A 12 -17.00 -5.94 -4.96
C ALA A 12 -16.91 -6.73 -6.27
N ALA A 13 -17.98 -7.45 -6.66
CA ALA A 13 -18.00 -8.28 -7.86
C ALA A 13 -17.64 -7.50 -9.14
N GLU A 14 -18.04 -6.23 -9.21
CA GLU A 14 -17.62 -5.31 -10.27
C GLU A 14 -17.43 -3.88 -9.72
N ALA A 15 -16.22 -3.34 -9.83
CA ALA A 15 -15.96 -1.92 -9.56
C ALA A 15 -15.99 -1.13 -10.86
N ARG A 16 -17.13 -0.52 -11.20
CA ARG A 16 -17.31 0.23 -12.47
C ARG A 16 -16.85 1.70 -12.41
N HIS A 17 -16.55 2.23 -11.23
CA HIS A 17 -16.04 3.58 -11.05
C HIS A 17 -14.51 3.61 -10.97
N SER A 18 -13.89 4.77 -11.23
CA SER A 18 -12.46 4.96 -10.97
C SER A 18 -12.22 5.21 -9.48
N TRP A 19 -11.06 4.81 -8.94
CA TRP A 19 -10.73 5.11 -7.53
C TRP A 19 -10.75 6.62 -7.23
N TYR A 20 -10.42 7.46 -8.23
CA TYR A 20 -10.53 8.92 -8.12
C TYR A 20 -11.96 9.41 -7.82
N ARG A 21 -12.99 8.65 -8.20
CA ARG A 21 -14.41 8.96 -7.96
C ARG A 21 -15.07 7.82 -7.18
N CYS A 22 -14.38 7.31 -6.16
CA CYS A 22 -14.93 6.23 -5.35
C CYS A 22 -16.07 6.77 -4.47
N PRO A 23 -17.33 6.32 -4.64
CA PRO A 23 -18.46 6.81 -3.85
C PRO A 23 -18.38 6.40 -2.39
N ARG A 24 -17.63 5.32 -2.06
CA ARG A 24 -17.32 4.97 -0.67
C ARG A 24 -16.37 5.97 0.01
N LEU A 25 -15.84 6.93 -0.75
CA LEU A 25 -14.96 8.01 -0.30
C LEU A 25 -15.62 9.38 -0.51
N GLU A 26 -16.88 9.45 -0.99
CA GLU A 26 -17.62 10.70 -1.07
C GLU A 26 -17.93 11.19 0.36
N GLY A 27 -17.52 12.43 0.68
CA GLY A 27 -17.67 13.03 2.01
C GLY A 27 -16.43 12.95 2.92
N THR A 28 -15.35 12.29 2.47
CA THR A 28 -14.04 12.34 3.15
C THR A 28 -13.10 13.40 2.58
N GLU A 29 -13.51 14.08 1.49
CA GLU A 29 -12.74 15.15 0.87
C GLU A 29 -12.51 16.32 1.86
N GLY A 30 -11.25 16.64 2.13
CA GLY A 30 -10.87 17.75 3.02
C GLY A 30 -10.77 17.41 4.50
N ARG A 31 -11.13 16.19 4.93
CA ARG A 31 -10.74 15.71 6.26
C ARG A 31 -9.32 15.16 6.15
N GLY A 32 -8.35 15.77 6.81
CA GLY A 32 -6.99 15.22 6.86
C GLY A 32 -7.01 13.78 7.38
N ALA A 33 -5.96 13.01 7.08
CA ALA A 33 -5.84 11.60 7.46
C ALA A 33 -6.25 11.31 8.92
N GLU A 34 -5.92 12.22 9.85
CA GLU A 34 -6.24 12.12 11.28
C GLU A 34 -7.75 12.13 11.60
N GLY A 35 -8.59 12.78 10.79
CA GLY A 35 -10.03 12.89 11.04
C GLY A 35 -10.87 11.73 10.47
N ILE A 36 -10.32 10.98 9.52
CA ILE A 36 -11.02 9.86 8.88
C ILE A 36 -10.59 8.51 9.50
N GLU A 37 -9.34 8.41 9.96
CA GLU A 37 -8.81 7.27 10.73
C GLU A 37 -9.66 6.98 11.99
N ALA A 38 -10.06 8.03 12.71
CA ALA A 38 -10.87 7.90 13.93
C ALA A 38 -12.31 7.41 13.66
N ALA A 39 -12.90 7.77 12.51
CA ALA A 39 -14.27 7.39 12.17
C ALA A 39 -14.37 5.93 11.70
N ALA A 40 -13.44 5.50 10.84
CA ALA A 40 -13.38 4.10 10.38
C ALA A 40 -13.03 3.13 11.53
N ALA A 41 -12.14 3.54 12.43
CA ALA A 41 -11.81 2.77 13.63
C ALA A 41 -12.99 2.64 14.61
N ALA A 42 -13.87 3.64 14.69
CA ALA A 42 -15.05 3.62 15.56
C ALA A 42 -16.15 2.66 15.07
N GLU A 43 -16.23 2.41 13.75
CA GLU A 43 -17.26 1.57 13.13
C GLU A 43 -16.75 0.15 12.79
N GLY A 44 -15.48 -0.15 13.07
CA GLY A 44 -14.87 -1.45 12.72
C GLY A 44 -14.72 -1.67 11.22
N GLU A 45 -14.82 -0.60 10.42
CA GLU A 45 -14.70 -0.66 8.97
C GLU A 45 -13.26 -0.40 8.52
N LEU A 46 -12.84 -1.10 7.46
CA LEU A 46 -11.54 -0.89 6.85
C LEU A 46 -11.50 0.49 6.17
N TYR A 47 -10.62 1.38 6.63
CA TYR A 47 -10.42 2.69 6.02
C TYR A 47 -9.70 2.57 4.68
N ILE A 48 -10.36 2.91 3.58
CA ILE A 48 -9.70 3.05 2.28
C ILE A 48 -9.26 4.50 2.10
N PRO A 49 -7.98 4.78 1.82
CA PRO A 49 -7.55 6.16 1.53
C PRO A 49 -8.18 6.67 0.24
N SER A 50 -8.46 7.98 0.20
CA SER A 50 -8.67 8.68 -1.06
C SER A 50 -7.46 8.53 -1.97
N PHE A 51 -7.66 8.69 -3.28
CA PHE A 51 -6.52 8.68 -4.21
C PHE A 51 -5.48 9.74 -3.82
N ALA A 52 -5.93 10.93 -3.40
CA ALA A 52 -5.06 12.01 -2.98
C ALA A 52 -4.23 11.63 -1.74
N ASP A 53 -4.86 11.04 -0.72
CA ASP A 53 -4.17 10.61 0.51
C ASP A 53 -3.15 9.51 0.23
N ALA A 54 -3.50 8.55 -0.63
CA ALA A 54 -2.58 7.49 -1.02
C ALA A 54 -1.39 8.04 -1.83
N MET A 55 -1.59 9.05 -2.69
CA MET A 55 -0.49 9.69 -3.40
C MET A 55 0.37 10.56 -2.45
N GLN A 56 -0.24 11.27 -1.50
CA GLN A 56 0.48 12.02 -0.48
C GLN A 56 1.30 11.08 0.40
N PHE A 57 0.73 9.95 0.81
CA PHE A 57 1.44 8.88 1.52
C PHE A 57 2.60 8.33 0.69
N GLN A 58 2.37 8.05 -0.59
CA GLN A 58 3.42 7.58 -1.50
C GLN A 58 4.59 8.56 -1.59
N SER A 59 4.32 9.87 -1.66
CA SER A 59 5.38 10.89 -1.76
C SER A 59 6.35 10.92 -0.57
N GLY A 60 5.94 10.40 0.60
CA GLY A 60 6.79 10.30 1.77
C GLY A 60 7.71 9.07 1.78
N ILE A 61 7.46 8.08 0.90
CA ILE A 61 8.25 6.84 0.85
C ILE A 61 9.64 7.14 0.29
N ARG A 62 10.67 6.94 1.11
CA ARG A 62 12.06 7.25 0.75
C ARG A 62 12.77 6.04 0.16
N TYR A 63 13.26 6.22 -1.06
CA TYR A 63 14.04 5.22 -1.81
C TYR A 63 15.56 5.31 -1.58
N GLN A 64 16.00 6.25 -0.73
CA GLN A 64 17.41 6.66 -0.62
C GLN A 64 18.25 5.83 0.35
N GLY A 65 17.69 4.81 0.99
CA GLY A 65 18.40 4.03 2.02
C GLY A 65 19.54 3.13 1.50
N GLY A 66 19.58 2.81 0.21
CA GLY A 66 20.63 1.96 -0.37
C GLY A 66 20.80 2.14 -1.87
N ARG A 67 22.03 1.97 -2.38
CA ARG A 67 22.38 2.06 -3.82
C ARG A 67 21.54 1.14 -4.71
N GLN A 68 20.96 0.06 -4.17
CA GLN A 68 20.09 -0.88 -4.89
C GLN A 68 18.61 -0.45 -4.95
N GLY A 69 18.08 0.23 -3.93
CA GLY A 69 16.66 0.63 -3.88
C GLY A 69 16.25 1.61 -4.98
N GLN A 70 17.20 2.42 -5.47
CA GLN A 70 17.01 3.38 -6.56
C GLN A 70 16.90 2.71 -7.93
N CYS A 71 17.48 1.51 -8.10
CA CYS A 71 17.62 0.85 -9.39
C CYS A 71 16.67 -0.33 -9.57
N LEU A 72 15.92 -0.71 -8.54
CA LEU A 72 15.17 -1.96 -8.56
C LEU A 72 13.66 -1.80 -8.58
N SER A 73 13.08 -0.64 -8.24
CA SER A 73 11.62 -0.54 -8.06
C SER A 73 10.93 0.61 -8.80
N CYS A 74 9.66 0.41 -9.17
CA CYS A 74 8.80 1.46 -9.74
C CYS A 74 8.47 2.51 -8.68
N PHE A 75 8.65 3.79 -9.01
CA PHE A 75 8.38 4.93 -8.12
C PHE A 75 6.93 5.06 -7.62
N TYR A 76 5.97 4.36 -8.22
CA TYR A 76 4.54 4.47 -7.89
C TYR A 76 3.95 3.23 -7.21
N CYS A 77 4.50 2.04 -7.43
CA CYS A 77 3.96 0.81 -6.83
C CYS A 77 4.99 0.02 -6.05
N HIS A 78 6.26 0.43 -6.06
CA HIS A 78 7.34 -0.21 -5.32
C HIS A 78 7.64 -1.66 -5.71
N LEU A 79 7.04 -2.15 -6.81
CA LEU A 79 7.39 -3.43 -7.43
C LEU A 79 8.72 -3.37 -8.13
N SER A 80 9.37 -4.53 -8.24
CA SER A 80 10.61 -4.67 -8.98
C SER A 80 10.46 -4.24 -10.45
N GLN A 81 11.55 -3.82 -11.11
CA GLN A 81 11.53 -3.55 -12.55
C GLN A 81 11.13 -4.79 -13.37
N ALA A 82 11.41 -6.00 -12.87
CA ALA A 82 10.97 -7.23 -13.52
C ALA A 82 9.44 -7.36 -13.55
N LEU A 83 8.75 -6.88 -12.52
CA LEU A 83 7.29 -6.97 -12.39
C LEU A 83 6.57 -5.70 -12.87
N CYS A 84 7.22 -4.55 -12.81
CA CYS A 84 6.71 -3.28 -13.31
C CYS A 84 7.74 -2.58 -14.21
N PRO A 85 8.06 -3.16 -15.38
CA PRO A 85 9.09 -2.62 -16.28
C PRO A 85 8.69 -1.25 -16.84
N GLU A 86 7.41 -1.11 -17.19
CA GLU A 86 6.89 0.11 -17.83
C GLU A 86 6.73 1.26 -16.83
N GLY A 87 6.39 0.96 -15.58
CA GLY A 87 6.23 1.97 -14.53
C GLY A 87 7.54 2.60 -14.09
N TYR A 88 8.69 2.03 -14.43
CA TYR A 88 9.98 2.73 -14.30
C TYR A 88 10.24 3.63 -15.50
N LYS A 89 10.07 3.11 -16.73
CA LYS A 89 10.35 3.81 -18.00
C LYS A 89 9.59 5.13 -18.16
N ASP A 90 8.34 5.18 -17.72
CA ASP A 90 7.46 6.34 -17.91
C ASP A 90 7.14 7.09 -16.61
N GLN A 91 7.93 6.87 -15.57
CA GLN A 91 7.69 7.44 -14.24
C GLN A 91 6.27 7.13 -13.75
N GLY A 92 5.86 5.87 -13.87
CA GLY A 92 4.64 5.31 -13.30
C GLY A 92 3.33 5.76 -13.94
N ARG A 93 3.37 6.35 -15.14
CA ARG A 93 2.16 6.65 -15.92
C ARG A 93 1.42 5.37 -16.31
N SER A 94 2.14 4.34 -16.75
CA SER A 94 1.62 3.02 -17.11
C SER A 94 1.59 2.03 -15.95
N CYS A 95 1.97 2.45 -14.75
CA CYS A 95 2.02 1.57 -13.58
C CYS A 95 0.61 1.04 -13.23
N ARG A 96 0.43 -0.27 -13.35
CA ARG A 96 -0.84 -0.96 -13.09
C ARG A 96 -1.07 -1.27 -11.61
N TYR A 97 0.00 -1.30 -10.83
CA TYR A 97 0.00 -1.83 -9.46
C TYR A 97 -0.09 -0.75 -8.38
N LYS A 98 0.06 0.53 -8.73
CA LYS A 98 -0.01 1.64 -7.76
C LYS A 98 -1.37 1.75 -7.08
N HIS A 99 -2.42 1.34 -7.79
CA HIS A 99 -3.78 1.31 -7.28
C HIS A 99 -4.08 0.07 -6.41
N ILE A 100 -3.07 -0.76 -6.16
CA ILE A 100 -3.17 -2.02 -5.42
C ILE A 100 -2.22 -1.96 -4.22
N VAL A 101 -0.93 -1.78 -4.46
CA VAL A 101 0.11 -1.82 -3.42
C VAL A 101 0.00 -0.64 -2.45
N LEU A 102 -0.23 0.58 -2.96
CA LEU A 102 -0.29 1.78 -2.11
C LEU A 102 -1.48 1.80 -1.15
N PRO A 103 -2.74 1.54 -1.59
CA PRO A 103 -3.85 1.43 -0.65
C PRO A 103 -3.57 0.44 0.48
N LEU A 104 -3.00 -0.73 0.17
CA LEU A 104 -2.73 -1.76 1.16
C LEU A 104 -1.62 -1.36 2.14
N ALA A 105 -0.54 -0.75 1.63
CA ALA A 105 0.50 -0.20 2.48
C ALA A 105 -0.05 0.91 3.40
N PHE A 106 -0.96 1.73 2.90
CA PHE A 106 -1.62 2.77 3.70
C PHE A 106 -2.52 2.16 4.78
N ILE A 107 -3.34 1.17 4.43
CA ILE A 107 -4.24 0.47 5.36
C ILE A 107 -3.47 -0.18 6.50
N ALA A 108 -2.34 -0.82 6.20
CA ALA A 108 -1.50 -1.42 7.23
C ALA A 108 -0.98 -0.41 8.25
N PHE A 109 -0.84 0.86 7.86
CA PHE A 109 -0.48 1.96 8.76
C PHE A 109 -1.66 2.46 9.60
N THR A 110 -2.84 2.59 8.99
CA THR A 110 -3.99 3.23 9.64
C THR A 110 -4.86 2.30 10.46
N GLN A 111 -4.69 0.98 10.32
CA GLN A 111 -5.46 -0.02 11.04
C GLN A 111 -4.67 -0.57 12.23
N PRO A 112 -5.02 -0.25 13.49
CA PRO A 112 -4.24 -0.67 14.65
C PRO A 112 -4.00 -2.19 14.75
N PRO A 113 -4.98 -3.07 14.45
CA PRO A 113 -4.74 -4.52 14.47
C PRO A 113 -3.71 -4.97 13.43
N ILE A 114 -3.79 -4.43 12.22
CA ILE A 114 -2.86 -4.76 11.11
C ILE A 114 -1.48 -4.18 11.42
N TRP A 115 -1.42 -2.95 11.93
CA TRP A 115 -0.18 -2.30 12.34
C TRP A 115 0.56 -3.12 13.40
N ALA A 116 -0.13 -3.49 14.49
CA ALA A 116 0.46 -4.28 15.57
C ALA A 116 0.96 -5.65 15.08
N TRP A 117 0.18 -6.32 14.24
CA TRP A 117 0.60 -7.56 13.60
C TRP A 117 1.82 -7.35 12.70
N MET A 118 1.82 -6.32 11.85
CA MET A 118 2.89 -6.02 10.92
C MET A 118 4.20 -5.74 11.66
N GLU A 119 4.18 -4.94 12.73
CA GLU A 119 5.37 -4.70 13.56
C GLU A 119 5.94 -5.99 14.16
N LYS A 120 5.06 -6.86 14.66
CA LYS A 120 5.43 -8.12 15.30
C LYS A 120 5.90 -9.18 14.31
N GLU A 121 5.22 -9.31 13.18
CA GLU A 121 5.39 -10.44 12.26
C GLU A 121 6.22 -10.13 11.02
N ILE A 122 6.24 -8.88 10.56
CA ILE A 122 6.94 -8.50 9.32
C ILE A 122 8.16 -7.62 9.61
N VAL A 123 7.96 -6.50 10.30
CA VAL A 123 9.03 -5.51 10.54
C VAL A 123 10.02 -6.04 11.57
N LYS A 124 9.54 -6.86 12.52
CA LYS A 124 10.31 -7.43 13.65
C LYS A 124 11.00 -6.35 14.50
N ARG A 125 10.40 -5.15 14.55
CA ARG A 125 10.75 -4.02 15.40
C ARG A 125 9.59 -3.02 15.46
N ALA A 126 9.57 -2.19 16.50
CA ALA A 126 8.68 -1.04 16.57
C ALA A 126 9.04 0.01 15.51
N LEU A 127 8.01 0.57 14.89
CA LEU A 127 8.05 1.73 14.02
C LEU A 127 7.53 2.94 14.79
N ARG A 128 8.26 4.05 14.72
CA ARG A 128 7.98 5.21 15.60
C ARG A 128 6.82 6.06 15.13
N ASP A 129 6.68 6.21 13.82
CA ASP A 129 5.74 7.12 13.20
C ASP A 129 5.54 6.75 11.71
N LYS A 130 4.65 7.50 11.06
CA LYS A 130 4.39 7.44 9.61
C LYS A 130 5.67 7.53 8.77
N ARG A 131 6.63 8.34 9.19
CA ARG A 131 7.87 8.58 8.43
C ARG A 131 8.84 7.42 8.54
N ASP A 132 8.99 6.82 9.73
CA ASP A 132 9.78 5.59 9.93
C ASP A 132 9.19 4.44 9.08
N TYR A 133 7.86 4.32 9.07
CA TYR A 133 7.17 3.36 8.22
C TYR A 133 7.41 3.60 6.72
N GLN A 134 7.22 4.84 6.26
CA GLN A 134 7.48 5.21 4.87
C GLN A 134 8.94 4.97 4.45
N ASN A 135 9.90 5.20 5.36
CA ASN A 135 11.30 4.86 5.12
C ASN A 135 11.49 3.34 5.03
N TRP A 136 10.87 2.57 5.91
CA TRP A 136 10.94 1.11 5.91
C TRP A 136 10.34 0.51 4.64
N LEU A 137 9.19 1.00 4.17
CA LEU A 137 8.52 0.56 2.94
C LEU A 137 9.41 0.69 1.71
N GLY A 138 10.20 1.77 1.63
CA GLY A 138 11.10 2.06 0.52
C GLY A 138 12.43 1.28 0.55
N GLN A 139 12.70 0.54 1.62
CA GLN A 139 13.91 -0.29 1.71
C GLN A 139 13.74 -1.60 0.94
N GLN A 140 14.87 -2.10 0.42
CA GLN A 140 14.95 -3.43 -0.16
C GLN A 140 14.64 -4.48 0.91
N HIS A 141 13.76 -5.41 0.55
CA HIS A 141 13.47 -6.57 1.37
C HIS A 141 14.69 -7.49 1.42
N ARG A 142 14.99 -8.04 2.59
CA ARG A 142 16.20 -8.86 2.81
C ARG A 142 16.18 -10.19 2.07
N GLN A 143 14.99 -10.66 1.69
CA GLN A 143 14.80 -11.92 1.00
C GLN A 143 14.18 -11.69 -0.39
N LEU A 144 14.35 -12.67 -1.26
CA LEU A 144 13.61 -12.71 -2.53
C LEU A 144 12.17 -13.13 -2.25
N VAL A 145 11.21 -12.44 -2.85
CA VAL A 145 9.79 -12.81 -2.78
C VAL A 145 9.42 -13.38 -4.14
N GLY A 146 9.04 -14.66 -4.19
CA GLY A 146 8.81 -15.36 -5.46
C GLY A 146 10.05 -15.41 -6.37
N GLY A 147 11.25 -15.40 -5.80
CA GLY A 147 12.52 -15.41 -6.55
C GLY A 147 12.96 -14.06 -7.10
N VAL A 148 12.27 -12.96 -6.75
CA VAL A 148 12.54 -11.62 -7.28
C VAL A 148 12.87 -10.65 -6.15
N GLU A 149 13.84 -9.75 -6.38
CA GLU A 149 14.16 -8.66 -5.45
C GLU A 149 12.98 -7.70 -5.34
N MET A 150 12.62 -7.30 -4.12
CA MET A 150 11.46 -6.46 -3.86
C MET A 150 11.72 -5.43 -2.77
N THR A 151 10.86 -4.42 -2.69
CA THR A 151 10.78 -3.52 -1.54
C THR A 151 9.94 -4.14 -0.42
N ASN A 152 10.09 -3.65 0.80
CA ASN A 152 9.24 -4.06 1.92
C ASN A 152 7.75 -3.79 1.69
N ALA A 153 7.40 -2.74 0.92
CA ALA A 153 6.00 -2.47 0.54
C ALA A 153 5.36 -3.62 -0.24
N MET A 154 6.12 -4.29 -1.10
CA MET A 154 5.61 -5.42 -1.85
C MET A 154 5.63 -6.71 -1.03
N ALA A 155 6.64 -6.92 -0.19
CA ALA A 155 6.63 -8.02 0.76
C ALA A 155 5.35 -7.97 1.60
N LEU A 156 5.01 -6.81 2.16
CA LEU A 156 3.76 -6.58 2.88
C LEU A 156 2.52 -6.99 2.07
N PHE A 157 2.44 -6.59 0.79
CA PHE A 157 1.34 -6.98 -0.08
C PHE A 157 1.23 -8.51 -0.25
N SER A 158 2.34 -9.19 -0.52
CA SER A 158 2.35 -10.64 -0.70
C SER A 158 1.87 -11.36 0.56
N TRP A 159 2.22 -10.84 1.73
CA TRP A 159 1.86 -11.44 3.01
C TRP A 159 0.37 -11.23 3.31
N LEU A 160 -0.15 -10.03 3.08
CA LEU A 160 -1.59 -9.73 3.25
C LEU A 160 -2.45 -10.62 2.35
N ILE A 161 -2.00 -10.91 1.13
CA ILE A 161 -2.72 -11.86 0.24
C ILE A 161 -2.65 -13.28 0.79
N GLN A 162 -1.50 -13.74 1.27
CA GLN A 162 -1.34 -15.10 1.80
C GLN A 162 -2.24 -15.33 3.03
N GLN A 163 -2.29 -14.37 3.95
CA GLN A 163 -3.16 -14.46 5.13
C GLN A 163 -4.65 -14.58 4.76
N GLN A 164 -5.11 -13.83 3.75
CA GLN A 164 -6.50 -13.93 3.27
C GLN A 164 -6.82 -15.30 2.63
N GLN A 165 -5.83 -16.01 2.09
CA GLN A 165 -6.01 -17.35 1.55
C GLN A 165 -6.06 -18.42 2.64
N GLU A 166 -5.32 -18.21 3.73
CA GLU A 166 -5.29 -19.10 4.90
C GLU A 166 -6.55 -18.97 5.78
N GLU A 167 -7.11 -17.77 5.93
CA GLU A 167 -8.37 -17.55 6.67
C GLU A 167 -9.62 -18.03 5.90
N GLY A 168 -9.50 -18.25 4.59
CA GLY A 168 -10.58 -18.73 3.72
C GLY A 168 -10.56 -20.24 3.44
N SER A 169 -9.65 -21.01 4.05
CA SER A 169 -9.54 -22.47 3.96
C SER A 169 -9.96 -23.15 5.27
#